data_AF-A0A7Y8I0B8-F1
#
_entry.id   AF-A0A7Y8I0B8-F1
#
_cell.length_a   1.000
_cell.length_b   1.000
_cell.length_c   1.000
_cell.angle_alpha   90.00
_cell.angle_beta   90.00
_cell.angle_gamma   90.00
#
_symmetry.space_group_name_H-M   'P 1'
#
loop_
_entity.id
_entity.type
_entity.pdbx_description
1 polymer ?
#
loop_
_entity_poly.entity_id
_entity_poly.type
_entity_poly.pdbx_seq_one_letter_code
_entity_poly.pdbx_strand_id
1 'polypeptide(L)'
;MTVRHVLVLMALVLIAVPAFGQTPGSGSSTPVLPVAFAMAIASGMCGLAQGKAISAACEGIARNPGAAGAIRILLLLGLAFVESLALFTFVKVG
;
A
#
# COMPACT_ATOMS: atom_id res chain seq x y z
N MET A 1 18.53 25.69 -9.69
CA MET A 1 18.45 24.48 -8.85
C MET A 1 19.57 24.50 -7.82
N THR A 2 19.25 24.67 -6.53
CA THR A 2 20.27 24.66 -5.46
C THR A 2 20.89 23.28 -5.32
N VAL A 3 22.18 23.19 -4.96
CA VAL A 3 22.98 21.96 -4.80
C VAL A 3 22.24 20.88 -3.98
N ARG A 4 21.48 21.27 -2.94
CA ARG A 4 20.62 20.35 -2.17
C ARG A 4 19.64 19.54 -3.03
N HIS A 5 19.03 20.16 -4.03
CA HIS A 5 18.08 19.48 -4.93
C HIS A 5 18.79 18.50 -5.85
N VAL A 6 20.03 18.82 -6.27
CA VAL A 6 20.85 17.93 -7.10
C VAL A 6 21.25 16.68 -6.32
N LEU A 7 21.66 16.80 -5.05
CA LEU A 7 21.99 15.63 -4.22
C LEU A 7 20.77 14.77 -3.91
N VAL A 8 19.60 15.36 -3.65
CA VAL A 8 18.35 14.61 -3.40
C VAL A 8 17.91 13.84 -4.64
N LEU A 9 17.98 14.45 -5.83
CA LEU A 9 17.65 13.78 -7.09
C LEU A 9 18.63 12.64 -7.39
N MET A 10 19.92 12.83 -7.13
CA MET A 10 20.95 11.81 -7.37
C MET A 10 20.81 10.61 -6.41
N ALA A 11 20.49 10.86 -5.14
CA ALA A 11 20.19 9.81 -4.16
C ALA A 11 18.93 9.00 -4.55
N LEU A 12 17.89 9.67 -5.06
CA LEU A 12 16.64 9.02 -5.48
C LEU A 12 16.87 8.12 -6.72
N VAL A 13 17.75 8.53 -7.64
CA VAL A 13 18.16 7.70 -8.79
C VAL A 13 18.96 6.46 -8.36
N LEU A 14 19.85 6.59 -7.38
CA LEU A 14 20.66 5.46 -6.89
C LEU A 14 19.82 4.38 -6.15
N ILE A 15 18.74 4.77 -5.48
CA ILE A 15 17.80 3.83 -4.83
C ILE A 15 16.98 3.03 -5.87
N ALA A 16 16.85 3.53 -7.10
CA ALA A 16 16.13 2.84 -8.19
C ALA A 16 16.99 1.80 -8.95
N VAL A 17 18.32 1.83 -8.80
CA VAL A 17 19.26 0.90 -9.48
C VAL A 17 18.96 -0.59 -9.26
N PRO A 18 18.52 -1.10 -8.09
CA PRO A 18 18.23 -2.53 -7.93
C PRO A 18 17.05 -3.04 -8.79
N ALA A 19 16.27 -2.16 -9.43
CA ALA A 19 15.24 -2.57 -10.40
C ALA A 19 15.82 -3.12 -11.72
N PHE A 20 17.06 -2.77 -12.08
CA PHE A 20 17.70 -3.17 -13.34
C PHE A 20 18.68 -4.35 -13.21
N GLY A 21 18.90 -4.87 -12.00
CA GLY A 21 19.85 -5.95 -11.72
C GLY A 21 19.29 -7.38 -11.83
N GLN A 22 18.05 -7.56 -12.28
CA GLN A 22 17.45 -8.89 -12.39
C GLN A 22 17.92 -9.60 -13.67
N THR A 23 18.94 -10.47 -13.55
CA THR A 23 19.31 -11.41 -14.60
C THR A 23 18.19 -12.47 -14.74
N PRO A 24 17.58 -12.66 -15.93
CA PRO A 24 16.62 -13.73 -16.13
C PRO A 24 17.33 -15.08 -16.02
N GLY A 25 16.97 -15.90 -15.03
CA GLY A 25 17.40 -17.32 -14.96
C GLY A 25 18.32 -17.72 -13.81
N SER A 26 18.71 -16.83 -12.88
CA SER A 26 19.40 -17.28 -11.65
C SER A 26 18.39 -17.79 -10.63
N GLY A 27 18.43 -19.09 -10.37
CA GLY A 27 17.57 -19.76 -9.39
C GLY A 27 17.69 -19.18 -7.97
N SER A 28 16.54 -19.14 -7.30
CA SER A 28 16.36 -19.24 -5.84
C SER A 28 17.00 -18.20 -4.92
N SER A 29 16.97 -16.91 -5.27
CA SER A 29 16.98 -15.86 -4.23
C SER A 29 16.14 -14.67 -4.67
N THR A 30 14.82 -14.74 -4.40
CA THR A 30 14.00 -13.53 -4.38
C THR A 30 14.67 -12.56 -3.42
N PRO A 31 15.06 -11.34 -3.86
CA PRO A 31 15.67 -10.40 -2.95
C PRO A 31 14.62 -10.02 -1.89
N VAL A 32 14.76 -10.59 -0.70
CA VAL A 32 13.77 -10.51 0.40
C VAL A 32 13.54 -9.07 0.85
N LEU A 33 14.56 -8.21 0.74
CA LEU A 33 14.51 -6.83 1.20
C LEU A 33 13.59 -5.94 0.34
N PRO A 34 13.72 -5.86 -1.01
CA PRO A 34 12.76 -5.17 -1.87
C PRO A 34 11.31 -5.67 -1.72
N VAL A 35 11.14 -6.99 -1.62
CA VAL A 35 9.87 -7.70 -1.40
C VAL A 35 9.20 -7.23 -0.10
N ALA A 36 9.95 -7.28 1.01
CA ALA A 36 9.46 -6.84 2.32
C ALA A 36 9.15 -5.34 2.35
N PHE A 37 9.94 -4.52 1.65
CA PHE A 37 9.73 -3.08 1.61
C PHE A 37 8.48 -2.70 0.81
N ALA A 38 8.24 -3.36 -0.34
CA ALA A 38 7.02 -3.19 -1.12
C ALA A 38 5.77 -3.57 -0.29
N MET A 39 5.82 -4.69 0.43
CA MET A 39 4.72 -5.12 1.29
C MET A 39 4.51 -4.19 2.49
N ALA A 40 5.59 -3.69 3.10
CA ALA A 40 5.49 -2.73 4.21
C ALA A 40 4.81 -1.43 3.79
N ILE A 41 5.14 -0.89 2.61
CA ILE A 41 4.49 0.32 2.08
C ILE A 41 3.02 0.04 1.73
N ALA A 42 2.73 -1.06 1.03
CA ALA A 42 1.38 -1.42 0.64
C ALA A 42 0.46 -1.60 1.85
N SER A 43 0.88 -2.41 2.83
CA SER A 43 0.11 -2.65 4.07
C SER A 43 -0.03 -1.39 4.92
N GLY A 44 1.02 -0.55 5.01
CA GLY A 44 0.96 0.73 5.71
C GLY A 44 -0.10 1.68 5.13
N MET A 45 -0.14 1.84 3.80
CA MET A 45 -1.14 2.69 3.15
C MET A 45 -2.56 2.11 3.28
N CYS A 46 -2.72 0.79 3.18
CA CYS A 46 -4.01 0.14 3.39
C CYS A 46 -4.54 0.36 4.82
N GLY A 47 -3.68 0.23 5.83
CA GLY A 47 -4.05 0.50 7.23
C GLY A 47 -4.53 1.94 7.46
N LEU A 48 -3.88 2.93 6.82
CA LEU A 48 -4.32 4.33 6.88
C LEU A 48 -5.69 4.53 6.22
N ALA A 49 -5.93 3.92 5.06
CA ALA A 49 -7.22 3.98 4.38
C ALA A 49 -8.34 3.35 5.21
N GLN A 50 -8.09 2.18 5.81
CA GLN A 50 -9.05 1.47 6.66
C GLN A 50 -9.40 2.27 7.91
N GLY A 51 -8.41 2.84 8.60
CA GLY A 51 -8.64 3.66 9.79
C GLY A 51 -9.57 4.85 9.48
N LYS A 52 -9.33 5.53 8.35
CA LYS A 52 -10.20 6.63 7.89
C LYS A 52 -11.61 6.15 7.52
N ALA A 53 -11.73 5.06 6.78
CA ALA A 53 -13.02 4.52 6.36
C ALA A 53 -13.88 4.08 7.56
N ILE A 54 -13.27 3.39 8.53
CA ILE A 54 -13.94 2.94 9.76
C ILE A 54 -14.39 4.13 10.59
N SER A 55 -13.52 5.14 10.78
CA SER A 55 -13.89 6.35 11.51
C SER A 55 -15.08 7.08 10.88
N ALA A 56 -15.06 7.27 9.55
CA ALA A 56 -16.16 7.88 8.83
C ALA A 56 -17.46 7.07 8.89
N ALA A 57 -17.36 5.73 8.87
CA ALA A 57 -18.52 4.85 9.04
C ALA A 57 -19.12 4.95 10.44
N CYS A 58 -18.29 4.96 11.49
CA CYS A 58 -18.75 5.15 12.87
C CYS A 58 -19.47 6.49 13.05
N GLU A 59 -18.91 7.57 12.52
CA GLU A 59 -19.53 8.90 12.60
C GLU A 59 -20.83 8.97 11.78
N GLY A 60 -20.87 8.34 10.60
CA GLY A 60 -22.09 8.22 9.79
C GLY A 60 -23.20 7.45 10.51
N ILE A 61 -22.86 6.34 11.17
CA ILE A 61 -23.81 5.54 11.96
C ILE A 61 -24.31 6.33 13.16
N ALA A 62 -23.43 7.06 13.86
CA ALA A 62 -23.80 7.89 14.99
C ALA A 62 -24.78 9.02 14.60
N ARG A 63 -24.57 9.63 13.43
CA ARG A 63 -25.45 10.70 12.90
C ARG A 63 -26.78 10.17 12.36
N ASN A 64 -26.79 8.95 11.81
CA ASN A 64 -28.00 8.31 11.31
C ASN A 64 -28.01 6.80 11.58
N PRO A 65 -28.48 6.35 12.75
CA PRO A 65 -28.47 4.94 13.13
C PRO A 65 -29.39 4.08 12.25
N GLY A 66 -30.42 4.67 11.64
CA GLY A 66 -31.31 3.97 10.70
C GLY A 66 -30.61 3.52 9.40
N ALA A 67 -29.50 4.17 9.04
CA ALA A 67 -28.71 3.82 7.87
C ALA A 67 -27.57 2.81 8.16
N ALA A 68 -27.45 2.30 9.39
CA ALA A 68 -26.30 1.50 9.80
C ALA A 68 -26.06 0.25 8.95
N GLY A 69 -27.12 -0.42 8.48
CA GLY A 69 -27.01 -1.56 7.57
C GLY A 69 -26.36 -1.17 6.23
N ALA A 70 -26.84 -0.10 5.60
CA ALA A 70 -26.30 0.40 4.34
C ALA A 70 -24.86 0.88 4.47
N ILE A 71 -24.53 1.61 5.55
CA ILE A 71 -23.17 2.07 5.83
C ILE A 71 -22.21 0.89 5.97
N ARG A 72 -22.61 -0.17 6.68
CA ARG A 72 -21.77 -1.39 6.81
C ARG A 72 -21.54 -2.09 5.49
N ILE A 73 -22.55 -2.20 4.62
CA ILE A 73 -22.36 -2.82 3.29
C ILE A 73 -21.37 -2.01 2.45
N LEU A 74 -21.53 -0.69 2.40
CA LEU A 74 -20.60 0.18 1.65
C LEU A 74 -19.20 0.16 2.25
N LEU A 75 -19.09 0.15 3.59
CA LEU A 75 -17.81 0.02 4.29
C LEU A 75 -17.11 -1.29 3.93
N LEU A 76 -17.80 -2.43 4.03
CA LEU A 76 -17.22 -3.74 3.74
C LEU A 76 -16.82 -3.87 2.28
N LEU A 77 -17.65 -3.37 1.35
CA LEU A 77 -17.31 -3.34 -0.07
C LEU A 77 -16.06 -2.48 -0.33
N GLY A 78 -15.98 -1.29 0.28
CA GLY A 78 -14.82 -0.42 0.18
C GLY A 78 -13.55 -1.06 0.78
N LEU A 79 -13.66 -1.68 1.96
CA LEU A 79 -12.55 -2.38 2.62
C LEU A 79 -12.05 -3.55 1.79
N ALA A 80 -12.96 -4.30 1.16
CA ALA A 80 -12.60 -5.42 0.28
C ALA A 80 -11.79 -4.96 -0.93
N PHE A 81 -12.10 -3.80 -1.52
CA PHE A 81 -11.28 -3.23 -2.60
C PHE A 81 -9.91 -2.75 -2.12
N VAL A 82 -9.83 -2.13 -0.93
CA VAL A 82 -8.53 -1.73 -0.34
C VAL A 82 -7.65 -2.94 -0.08
N GLU A 83 -8.21 -3.98 0.54
CA GLU A 83 -7.50 -5.23 0.81
C GLU A 83 -7.11 -5.97 -0.48
N SER A 84 -7.91 -5.88 -1.54
CA SER A 84 -7.56 -6.49 -2.83
C SER A 84 -6.26 -5.92 -3.41
N LEU A 85 -5.93 -4.64 -3.16
CA LEU A 85 -4.66 -4.04 -3.56
C LEU A 85 -3.49 -4.61 -2.75
N ALA A 86 -3.67 -4.81 -1.44
CA ALA A 86 -2.68 -5.46 -0.59
C ALA A 86 -2.46 -6.91 -1.02
N LEU A 87 -3.53 -7.67 -1.27
CA LEU A 87 -3.46 -9.06 -1.71
C LEU A 87 -2.83 -9.21 -3.10
N PHE A 88 -3.11 -8.31 -4.04
CA PHE A 88 -2.41 -8.32 -5.33
C PHE A 88 -0.90 -8.12 -5.15
N THR A 89 -0.50 -7.22 -4.25
CA THR A 89 0.91 -7.00 -3.91
C THR A 89 1.51 -8.26 -3.27
N PHE A 90 0.82 -8.85 -2.29
CA PHE A 90 1.24 -10.07 -1.61
C PHE A 90 1.45 -11.25 -2.58
N VAL A 91 0.47 -11.51 -3.46
CA VAL A 91 0.52 -12.60 -4.44
C VAL A 91 1.62 -12.39 -5.50
N LYS A 92 2.01 -11.15 -5.78
CA LYS A 92 3.10 -10.87 -6.72
C LYS A 92 4.48 -10.90 -6.07
N VAL A 93 4.53 -10.76 -4.75
CA VAL A 93 5.77 -10.63 -3.97
C VAL A 93 6.17 -11.96 -3.31
N GLY A 94 5.20 -12.80 -2.95
CA GLY A 94 5.38 -14.20 -2.52
C GLY A 94 5.23 -15.19 -3.67
#